data_AF-A0A3D3UWQ6-F1
#
_entry.id   AF-A0A3D3UWQ6-F1
#
_cell.length_a   1.000
_cell.length_b   1.000
_cell.length_c   1.000
_cell.angle_alpha   90.00
_cell.angle_beta   90.00
_cell.angle_gamma   90.00
#
_symmetry.space_group_name_H-M   'P 1'
#
loop_
_entity.id
_entity.type
_entity.pdbx_description
1 polymer ?
#
loop_
_entity_poly.entity_id
_entity_poly.type
_entity_poly.pdbx_seq_one_letter_code
_entity_poly.pdbx_strand_id
1 'polypeptide(L)'
;MAESIVKKKSYDFALKIIKLCAMLRNQKHFEISSQLLRSGTSIGANVEEALAGRSRKDFFAKMSIASKEARETNYWLRLIIDAEILDKQKCSSLLKASEELIKILTSIVKSGCDEQQEVSRKTKNSKLRTQN
;
A
#
# COMPACT_ATOMS: atom_id res chain seq x y z
N MET A 1 -17.02 3.24 4.05
CA MET A 1 -16.39 4.55 4.29
C MET A 1 -14.87 4.53 4.09
N ALA A 2 -14.13 3.59 4.69
CA ALA A 2 -12.66 3.49 4.57
C ALA A 2 -12.13 3.21 3.15
N GLU A 3 -12.85 2.42 2.34
CA GLU A 3 -12.46 2.10 0.95
C GLU A 3 -12.33 3.34 0.05
N SER A 4 -13.26 4.28 0.17
CA SER A 4 -13.22 5.54 -0.57
C SER A 4 -12.04 6.42 -0.13
N ILE A 5 -11.68 6.36 1.16
CA ILE A 5 -10.57 7.14 1.72
C ILE A 5 -9.23 6.61 1.23
N VAL A 6 -9.01 5.28 1.27
CA VAL A 6 -7.73 4.70 0.82
C VAL A 6 -7.52 4.94 -0.68
N LYS A 7 -8.56 4.78 -1.50
CA LYS A 7 -8.52 5.07 -2.95
C LYS A 7 -8.09 6.50 -3.24
N LYS A 8 -8.76 7.48 -2.62
CA LYS A 8 -8.42 8.89 -2.81
C LYS A 8 -6.99 9.20 -2.37
N LYS A 9 -6.60 8.74 -1.17
CA LYS A 9 -5.26 8.99 -0.63
C LYS A 9 -4.16 8.36 -1.46
N SER A 10 -4.34 7.13 -1.93
CA SER A 10 -3.35 6.45 -2.77
C SER A 10 -3.19 7.12 -4.13
N TYR A 11 -4.29 7.62 -4.70
CA TYR A 11 -4.26 8.37 -5.96
C TYR A 11 -3.54 9.72 -5.80
N ASP A 12 -3.92 10.51 -4.79
CA ASP A 12 -3.29 11.80 -4.48
C ASP A 12 -1.79 11.62 -4.18
N PHE A 13 -1.42 10.52 -3.52
CA PHE A 13 -0.02 10.16 -3.24
C PHE A 13 0.74 9.79 -4.52
N ALA A 14 0.17 8.98 -5.40
CA ALA A 14 0.78 8.61 -6.69
C ALA A 14 1.11 9.84 -7.54
N LEU A 15 0.20 10.85 -7.60
CA LEU A 15 0.46 12.10 -8.30
C LEU A 15 1.68 12.85 -7.75
N LYS A 16 1.86 12.87 -6.42
CA LYS A 16 3.03 13.49 -5.79
C LYS A 16 4.31 12.70 -6.06
N ILE A 17 4.25 11.38 -6.06
CA ILE A 17 5.38 10.51 -6.43
C ILE A 17 5.82 10.78 -7.87
N ILE A 18 4.89 10.90 -8.82
CA ILE A 18 5.20 11.21 -10.23
C ILE A 18 5.96 12.53 -10.33
N LYS A 19 5.48 13.58 -9.64
CA LYS A 19 6.15 14.90 -9.62
C LYS A 19 7.56 14.82 -9.02
N LEU A 20 7.71 14.12 -7.89
CA LEU A 20 9.02 13.91 -7.25
C LEU A 20 9.98 13.17 -8.18
N CYS A 21 9.51 12.12 -8.84
CA CYS A 21 10.31 11.33 -9.77
C CYS A 21 10.77 12.13 -10.99
N ALA A 22 9.92 13.03 -11.52
CA ALA A 22 10.33 13.95 -12.57
C ALA A 22 11.48 14.86 -12.12
N MET A 23 11.42 15.39 -10.89
CA MET A 23 12.52 16.18 -10.32
C MET A 23 13.82 15.37 -10.17
N LEU A 24 13.72 14.14 -9.64
CA LEU A 24 14.87 13.26 -9.47
C LEU A 24 15.53 12.90 -10.81
N ARG A 25 14.75 12.66 -11.86
CA ARG A 25 15.26 12.40 -13.22
C ARG A 25 15.95 13.62 -13.82
N ASN A 26 15.43 14.83 -13.58
CA ASN A 26 16.10 16.06 -14.01
C ASN A 26 17.47 16.24 -13.32
N GLN A 27 17.62 15.72 -12.10
CA GLN A 27 18.88 15.66 -11.36
C GLN A 27 19.73 14.42 -11.69
N LYS A 28 19.34 13.62 -12.69
CA LYS A 28 20.01 12.40 -13.16
C LYS A 28 19.99 11.23 -12.16
N HIS A 29 19.07 11.20 -11.20
CA HIS A 29 18.84 10.06 -10.30
C HIS A 29 17.85 9.05 -10.90
N PHE A 30 18.23 8.40 -12.01
CA PHE A 30 17.32 7.58 -12.83
C PHE A 30 16.89 6.29 -12.15
N GLU A 31 17.81 5.57 -11.51
CA GLU A 31 17.59 4.26 -10.92
C GLU A 31 16.68 4.38 -9.69
N ILE A 32 17.01 5.31 -8.79
CA ILE A 32 16.22 5.60 -7.59
C ILE A 32 14.84 6.10 -7.98
N SER A 33 14.75 7.01 -8.96
CA SER A 33 13.46 7.49 -9.46
C SER A 33 12.62 6.34 -10.03
N SER A 34 13.22 5.39 -10.74
CA SER A 34 12.49 4.27 -11.34
C SER A 34 11.92 3.34 -10.27
N GLN A 35 12.70 3.02 -9.23
CA GLN A 35 12.24 2.19 -8.11
C GLN A 35 11.12 2.88 -7.31
N LEU A 36 11.29 4.17 -7.01
CA LEU A 36 10.28 4.95 -6.30
C LEU A 36 9.00 5.10 -7.11
N LEU A 37 9.10 5.38 -8.41
CA LEU A 37 7.94 5.56 -9.30
C LEU A 37 7.11 4.28 -9.38
N ARG A 38 7.78 3.14 -9.56
CA ARG A 38 7.13 1.83 -9.67
C ARG A 38 6.39 1.48 -8.38
N SER A 39 7.09 1.49 -7.25
CA SER A 39 6.45 1.15 -5.97
C SER A 39 5.35 2.15 -5.60
N GLY A 40 5.61 3.46 -5.72
CA GLY A 40 4.67 4.49 -5.27
C GLY A 40 3.37 4.57 -6.07
N THR A 41 3.42 4.28 -7.38
CA THR A 41 2.19 4.22 -8.22
C THR A 41 1.48 2.86 -8.12
N SER A 42 2.23 1.77 -7.87
CA SER A 42 1.68 0.42 -7.66
C SER A 42 0.71 0.34 -6.48
N ILE A 43 0.89 1.18 -5.45
CA ILE A 43 -0.05 1.27 -4.31
C ILE A 43 -1.47 1.58 -4.79
N GLY A 44 -1.63 2.66 -5.55
CA GLY A 44 -2.93 3.10 -6.06
C GLY A 44 -3.51 2.12 -7.08
N ALA A 45 -2.66 1.57 -7.97
CA ALA A 45 -3.09 0.58 -8.94
C ALA A 45 -3.68 -0.68 -8.28
N ASN A 46 -2.99 -1.23 -7.27
CA ASN A 46 -3.51 -2.39 -6.53
C ASN A 46 -4.76 -2.07 -5.71
N VAL A 47 -4.89 -0.85 -5.17
CA VAL A 47 -6.13 -0.42 -4.49
C VAL A 47 -7.30 -0.37 -5.48
N GLU A 48 -7.11 0.17 -6.68
CA GLU A 48 -8.15 0.18 -7.73
C GLU A 48 -8.54 -1.24 -8.15
N GLU A 49 -7.56 -2.11 -8.38
CA GLU A 49 -7.80 -3.52 -8.70
C GLU A 49 -8.55 -4.25 -7.59
N ALA A 50 -8.20 -4.00 -6.32
CA ALA A 50 -8.89 -4.59 -5.18
C ALA A 50 -10.37 -4.23 -5.18
N LEU A 51 -10.70 -2.95 -5.43
CA LEU A 51 -12.07 -2.44 -5.44
C LEU A 51 -12.89 -2.93 -6.63
N ALA A 52 -12.23 -3.30 -7.74
CA ALA A 52 -12.85 -3.97 -8.88
C ALA A 52 -12.86 -5.51 -8.77
N GLY A 53 -12.31 -6.05 -7.67
CA GLY A 53 -12.14 -7.49 -7.46
C GLY A 53 -13.45 -8.25 -7.35
N ARG A 54 -13.43 -9.53 -7.75
CA ARG A 54 -14.65 -10.37 -7.82
C ARG A 54 -14.94 -11.15 -6.54
N SER A 55 -14.03 -11.14 -5.57
CA SER A 55 -14.20 -11.85 -4.30
C SER A 55 -13.46 -11.13 -3.16
N ARG A 56 -13.87 -11.40 -1.91
CA ARG A 56 -13.14 -10.87 -0.74
C ARG A 56 -11.69 -11.35 -0.69
N LYS A 57 -11.43 -12.60 -1.10
CA LYS A 57 -10.06 -13.15 -1.12
C LYS A 57 -9.17 -12.35 -2.07
N ASP A 58 -9.70 -12.04 -3.24
CA ASP A 58 -9.02 -11.21 -4.25
C ASP A 58 -8.78 -9.79 -3.74
N PHE A 59 -9.81 -9.15 -3.16
CA PHE A 59 -9.70 -7.84 -2.52
C PHE A 59 -8.55 -7.80 -1.49
N PHE A 60 -8.51 -8.74 -0.53
CA PHE A 60 -7.46 -8.76 0.49
C PHE A 60 -6.08 -9.09 -0.07
N ALA A 61 -5.98 -9.94 -1.10
CA ALA A 61 -4.72 -10.21 -1.76
C ALA A 61 -4.13 -8.94 -2.40
N LYS A 62 -4.95 -8.17 -3.12
CA LYS A 62 -4.56 -6.91 -3.75
C LYS A 62 -4.24 -5.81 -2.72
N MET A 63 -5.05 -5.68 -1.66
CA MET A 63 -4.74 -4.78 -0.54
C MET A 63 -3.43 -5.15 0.17
N SER A 64 -3.10 -6.45 0.26
CA SER A 64 -1.81 -6.89 0.80
C SER A 64 -0.64 -6.50 -0.09
N ILE A 65 -0.79 -6.57 -1.42
CA ILE A 65 0.24 -6.09 -2.36
C ILE A 65 0.41 -4.58 -2.20
N ALA A 66 -0.68 -3.80 -2.22
CA ALA A 66 -0.64 -2.37 -1.98
C ALA A 66 0.07 -2.01 -0.66
N SER A 67 -0.17 -2.79 0.41
CA SER A 67 0.51 -2.59 1.70
C SER A 67 2.03 -2.85 1.65
N LYS A 68 2.49 -3.79 0.82
CA LYS A 68 3.92 -4.06 0.63
C LYS A 68 4.57 -2.92 -0.14
N GLU A 69 3.94 -2.50 -1.23
CA GLU A 69 4.38 -1.38 -2.06
C GLU A 69 4.49 -0.08 -1.24
N ALA A 70 3.53 0.18 -0.36
CA ALA A 70 3.58 1.36 0.51
C ALA A 70 4.80 1.38 1.45
N ARG A 71 5.22 0.21 1.96
CA ARG A 71 6.43 0.08 2.79
C ARG A 71 7.70 0.24 1.97
N GLU A 72 7.72 -0.32 0.76
CA GLU A 72 8.85 -0.15 -0.16
C GLU A 72 9.01 1.32 -0.57
N THR A 73 7.92 2.01 -0.92
CA THR A 73 7.97 3.45 -1.23
C THR A 73 8.44 4.27 -0.04
N ASN A 74 7.98 3.97 1.18
CA ASN A 74 8.46 4.64 2.39
C ASN A 74 9.97 4.42 2.60
N TYR A 75 10.46 3.20 2.36
CA TYR A 75 11.89 2.88 2.41
C TYR A 75 12.70 3.73 1.41
N TRP A 76 12.26 3.82 0.16
CA TRP A 76 12.93 4.65 -0.86
C TRP A 76 12.92 6.13 -0.49
N LEU A 77 11.81 6.66 0.05
CA LEU A 77 11.75 8.05 0.52
C LEU A 77 12.74 8.32 1.65
N ARG A 78 12.94 7.37 2.56
CA ARG A 78 13.95 7.47 3.63
C ARG A 78 15.36 7.45 3.06
N LEU A 79 15.67 6.52 2.15
CA LEU A 79 16.99 6.48 1.48
C LEU A 79 17.33 7.79 0.77
N ILE A 80 16.36 8.40 0.07
CA ILE A 80 16.57 9.68 -0.62
C ILE A 80 16.96 10.80 0.36
N ILE A 81 16.37 10.82 1.56
CA ILE A 81 16.67 11.81 2.59
C ILE A 81 18.01 11.51 3.25
N ASP A 82 18.23 10.25 3.64
CA ASP A 82 19.42 9.84 4.38
C ASP A 82 20.68 9.89 3.49
N ALA A 83 20.53 9.76 2.17
CA ALA A 83 21.59 9.97 1.18
C ALA A 83 21.74 11.43 0.74
N GLU A 84 21.03 12.37 1.39
CA GLU A 84 21.09 13.81 1.12
C GLU A 84 20.77 14.21 -0.33
N ILE A 85 20.04 13.35 -1.07
CA ILE A 85 19.59 13.65 -2.44
C ILE A 85 18.54 14.77 -2.42
N LEU A 86 17.66 14.76 -1.41
CA LEU A 86 16.69 15.82 -1.18
C LEU A 86 16.58 16.17 0.30
N ASP A 87 16.35 17.46 0.55
CA ASP A 87 16.09 17.95 1.90
C ASP A 87 14.89 17.24 2.53
N LYS A 88 15.03 16.86 3.80
CA LYS A 88 13.96 16.28 4.61
C LYS A 88 12.67 17.09 4.55
N GLN A 89 12.75 18.42 4.47
CA GLN A 89 11.58 19.29 4.36
C GLN A 89 10.75 19.00 3.11
N LYS A 90 11.42 18.78 1.95
CA LYS A 90 10.76 18.47 0.66
C LYS A 90 10.04 17.12 0.70
N CYS A 91 10.61 16.14 1.39
CA CYS A 91 10.04 14.80 1.48
C CYS A 91 9.11 14.57 2.70
N SER A 92 9.07 15.49 3.67
CA SER A 92 8.33 15.34 4.93
C SER A 92 6.84 15.03 4.73
N SER A 93 6.19 15.71 3.78
CA SER A 93 4.77 15.50 3.48
C SER A 93 4.49 14.15 2.82
N LEU A 94 5.41 13.69 1.97
CA LEU A 94 5.35 12.38 1.31
C LEU A 94 5.60 11.24 2.30
N LEU A 95 6.57 11.40 3.21
CA LEU A 95 6.79 10.43 4.29
C LEU A 95 5.54 10.25 5.14
N LYS A 96 4.96 11.34 5.65
CA LYS A 96 3.72 11.29 6.44
C LYS A 96 2.57 10.62 5.68
N ALA A 97 2.41 10.95 4.39
CA ALA A 97 1.38 10.34 3.55
C ALA A 97 1.62 8.82 3.35
N SER A 98 2.86 8.41 3.14
CA SER A 98 3.20 6.98 3.02
C SER A 98 2.96 6.20 4.32
N GLU A 99 3.29 6.78 5.48
CA GLU A 99 3.02 6.18 6.80
C GLU A 99 1.52 6.06 7.07
N GLU A 100 0.75 7.07 6.70
CA GLU A 100 -0.72 7.03 6.78
C GLU A 100 -1.29 5.90 5.91
N LEU A 101 -0.85 5.79 4.66
CA LEU A 101 -1.25 4.70 3.76
C LEU A 101 -0.88 3.32 4.33
N ILE A 102 0.33 3.17 4.89
CA ILE A 102 0.76 1.92 5.54
C ILE A 102 -0.20 1.56 6.68
N LYS A 103 -0.58 2.51 7.52
CA LYS A 103 -1.50 2.27 8.66
C LYS A 103 -2.88 1.84 8.16
N ILE A 104 -3.44 2.55 7.18
CA ILE A 104 -4.75 2.24 6.60
C ILE A 104 -4.75 0.84 5.97
N LEU A 105 -3.79 0.58 5.08
CA LEU A 105 -3.68 -0.70 4.36
C LEU A 105 -3.42 -1.87 5.32
N THR A 106 -2.55 -1.68 6.31
CA THR A 106 -2.29 -2.72 7.34
C THR A 106 -3.55 -3.02 8.15
N SER A 107 -4.35 -2.00 8.49
CA SER A 107 -5.61 -2.21 9.19
C SER A 107 -6.60 -3.02 8.36
N ILE A 108 -6.76 -2.69 7.07
CA ILE A 108 -7.64 -3.42 6.15
C ILE A 108 -7.20 -4.89 6.03
N VAL A 109 -5.92 -5.14 5.81
CA VAL A 109 -5.38 -6.50 5.66
C VAL A 109 -5.58 -7.33 6.93
N LYS A 110 -5.37 -6.75 8.11
CA LYS A 110 -5.59 -7.45 9.39
C LYS A 110 -7.04 -7.89 9.58
N SER A 111 -8.00 -7.01 9.30
CA SER A 111 -9.42 -7.34 9.38
C SER A 111 -9.79 -8.54 8.50
N GLY A 112 -9.18 -8.65 7.31
CA GLY A 112 -9.38 -9.81 6.44
C GLY A 112 -8.79 -11.12 6.97
N CYS A 113 -7.65 -11.07 7.67
CA CYS A 113 -7.07 -12.25 8.30
C CYS A 113 -7.93 -12.77 9.46
N ASP A 114 -8.47 -11.88 10.28
CA ASP A 114 -9.31 -12.25 11.42
C ASP A 114 -10.61 -12.93 10.96
N GLU A 115 -11.24 -12.40 9.89
CA GLU A 115 -12.42 -13.02 9.27
C GLU A 115 -12.13 -14.44 8.75
N GLN A 116 -11.00 -14.66 8.08
CA GLN A 116 -10.63 -15.98 7.55
C GLN A 116 -10.38 -17.01 8.64
N GLN A 117 -9.81 -16.59 9.78
CA GLN A 117 -9.61 -17.48 10.93
C GLN A 117 -10.94 -17.88 11.58
N GLU A 118 -11.91 -16.95 11.68
CA GLU A 118 -13.22 -17.23 12.26
C GLU A 118 -14.04 -18.20 11.40
N VAL A 119 -14.05 -18.02 10.07
CA VAL A 119 -14.72 -18.93 9.13
C VAL A 119 -14.11 -20.34 9.19
N SER A 120 -12.78 -20.45 9.29
CA SER A 120 -12.09 -21.74 9.41
C SER A 120 -12.43 -22.46 10.73
N ARG A 121 -12.53 -21.73 11.85
CA ARG A 121 -12.95 -22.27 13.15
C ARG A 121 -14.39 -22.76 13.14
N LYS A 122 -15.34 -21.99 12.58
CA LYS A 122 -16.76 -22.39 12.46
C LYS A 122 -16.93 -23.64 11.58
N THR A 123 -16.19 -23.71 10.47
CA THR A 123 -16.23 -24.86 9.54
C THR A 123 -15.71 -26.15 10.19
N LYS A 124 -14.62 -26.07 10.98
CA LYS A 124 -14.10 -27.22 11.74
C LYS A 124 -15.12 -27.70 12.79
N ASN A 125 -15.70 -26.79 13.57
CA ASN A 125 -16.68 -27.12 14.60
C ASN A 125 -17.99 -27.70 14.03
N SER A 126 -18.41 -27.28 12.84
CA SER A 126 -19.57 -27.86 12.14
C SER A 126 -19.32 -29.31 11.72
N LYS A 127 -18.15 -29.61 11.13
CA LYS A 127 -17.80 -30.97 10.70
C LYS A 127 -17.66 -31.96 11.87
N LEU A 128 -17.20 -31.49 13.02
CA LEU A 128 -17.13 -32.28 14.26
C LEU A 128 -18.53 -32.65 14.80
N ARG A 129 -19.57 -31.86 14.54
CA ARG A 129 -20.94 -32.10 15.02
C ARG A 129 -21.76 -33.06 14.15
N THR A 130 -21.41 -33.22 12.86
CA THR A 130 -22.10 -34.15 11.94
C THR A 130 -21.48 -35.55 11.92
N GLN A 131 -20.39 -35.78 12.66
CA GLN A 131 -19.73 -37.08 12.78
C GLN A 131 -20.03 -37.83 14.11
N ASN A 132 -20.82 -37.21 15.00
CA ASN A 132 -21.31 -37.80 16.25
C ASN A 132 -22.79 -38.09 16.18
#